data_AF-A0A5Y4FU04-F1
#
_entry.id   AF-A0A5Y4FU04-F1
#
_cell.length_a   1.000
_cell.length_b   1.000
_cell.length_c   1.000
_cell.angle_alpha   90.00
_cell.angle_beta   90.00
_cell.angle_gamma   90.00
#
_symmetry.space_group_name_H-M   'P 1'
#
loop_
_entity.id
_entity.type
_entity.pdbx_description
1 polymer ?
#
loop_
_entity_poly.entity_id
_entity_poly.type
_entity_poly.pdbx_seq_one_letter_code
_entity_poly.pdbx_strand_id
1 'polypeptide(L)'
;MDNEFYTLLTDRGMAKIASALADKKQIHLQKMAVGDGGGQYYEPTASQTKLRHEVWRGEMNTLTVEPNNPNWLIAELVLPEDVGGWYVREVGVFDDEGELIAIGKFPESYKPLLPGGCGKQVCIRLIMEVSNTTAVTLTVDPSIVLATRDYVDVRLDEHEHSTNHPDATLTQKGFTQLSNATDSDDETKAATPKAVKAAMAEARNHTHTWNQITGVPDGTLTQKGIVQLNSATDSTSTTEAATPSAVKAAMDKANAAAPANHTHVWNQIIGVPDGTLAQKGIVKLNNATDSTSTTEAATPSAVKAAMDKANAAAPASHIHAWGQITGVPDGTLTQKGIVKLNSATDSTSTTEAATPSAVKAAYDKASAAAPANHSHYQFFTANGTFTVPDGVTQVFVEMLGGGGGGGGGAVTDGGFAGASGGSGGTCGSTNISIVPVTPGGKYAVIVGAGGVGGVAASQSSTAPSGIHTLVTSTPGSPGIDGGDSIFVNVTAKGGSGGAGGVISTVSVINPAPSGNGAAGENSSYGTGGSGGSNTDGGNAGGYGAGGGGGARGKTTGSDNTYSGSGFPGGKGSNGFVKISW
;
A
#
# COMPACT_ATOMS: atom_id res chain seq x y z
N MET A 1 9.73 -137.83 30.11
CA MET A 1 9.09 -137.69 28.79
C MET A 1 10.23 -137.74 27.81
N ASP A 2 10.32 -138.81 27.03
CA ASP A 2 11.32 -138.89 25.97
C ASP A 2 10.91 -137.84 24.91
N ASN A 3 11.69 -136.77 24.79
CA ASN A 3 11.44 -135.77 23.76
C ASN A 3 11.69 -136.39 22.38
N GLU A 4 10.67 -136.38 21.52
CA GLU A 4 10.73 -137.00 20.18
C GLU A 4 11.84 -136.39 19.30
N PHE A 5 12.15 -135.11 19.53
CA PHE A 5 13.20 -134.33 18.89
C PHE A 5 14.00 -133.57 19.95
N TYR A 6 15.32 -133.55 19.82
CA TYR A 6 16.21 -132.99 20.83
C TYR A 6 17.56 -132.60 20.23
N THR A 7 18.29 -131.75 20.94
CA THR A 7 19.68 -131.41 20.65
C THR A 7 20.57 -132.00 21.72
N LEU A 8 21.67 -132.62 21.31
CA LEU A 8 22.67 -133.22 22.17
C LEU A 8 24.01 -132.53 21.93
N LEU A 9 24.69 -132.13 23.01
CA LEU A 9 26.09 -131.73 22.93
C LEU A 9 26.96 -132.97 22.75
N THR A 10 27.90 -132.93 21.81
CA THR A 10 28.86 -134.03 21.64
C THR A 10 29.88 -134.03 22.78
N ASP A 11 30.55 -135.17 23.00
CA ASP A 11 31.64 -135.28 23.97
C ASP A 11 32.75 -134.25 23.69
N ARG A 12 33.01 -133.97 22.40
CA ARG A 12 33.94 -132.93 21.96
C ARG A 12 33.42 -131.53 22.26
N GLY A 13 32.14 -131.26 21.97
CA GLY A 13 31.51 -129.97 22.26
C GLY A 13 31.53 -129.64 23.74
N MET A 14 31.17 -130.60 24.60
CA MET A 14 31.23 -130.44 26.05
C MET A 14 32.67 -130.19 26.53
N ALA A 15 33.64 -130.97 26.04
CA ALA A 15 35.05 -130.81 26.39
C ALA A 15 35.59 -129.43 25.98
N LYS A 16 35.28 -128.97 24.77
CA LYS A 16 35.66 -127.63 24.28
C LYS A 16 35.03 -126.53 25.13
N ILE A 17 33.71 -126.59 25.37
CA ILE A 17 32.99 -125.59 26.20
C ILE A 17 33.58 -125.53 27.61
N ALA A 18 33.91 -126.68 28.21
CA ALA A 18 34.56 -126.75 29.51
C ALA A 18 35.98 -126.14 29.49
N SER A 19 36.78 -126.42 28.45
CA SER A 19 38.13 -125.86 28.30
C SER A 19 38.09 -124.34 28.13
N ALA A 20 37.17 -123.83 27.31
CA ALA A 20 36.99 -122.41 27.09
C ALA A 20 36.59 -121.67 28.38
N LEU A 21 35.70 -122.27 29.17
CA LEU A 21 35.33 -121.75 30.49
C LEU A 21 36.53 -121.71 31.46
N ALA A 22 37.36 -122.76 31.49
CA ALA A 22 38.55 -122.82 32.34
C ALA A 22 39.61 -121.78 31.93
N ASP A 23 39.83 -121.62 30.63
CA ASP A 23 40.83 -120.72 30.07
C ASP A 23 40.36 -119.26 29.97
N LYS A 24 39.09 -118.98 30.32
CA LYS A 24 38.40 -117.70 30.06
C LYS A 24 38.47 -117.27 28.59
N LYS A 25 38.47 -118.25 27.70
CA LYS A 25 38.41 -118.06 26.24
C LYS A 25 36.99 -118.30 25.75
N GLN A 26 36.71 -117.83 24.55
CA GLN A 26 35.42 -118.01 23.89
C GLN A 26 35.57 -118.97 22.72
N ILE A 27 34.59 -119.84 22.52
CA ILE A 27 34.51 -120.72 21.35
C ILE A 27 33.68 -120.03 20.28
N HIS A 28 34.19 -120.04 19.05
CA HIS A 28 33.50 -119.49 17.90
C HIS A 28 32.76 -120.60 17.16
N LEU A 29 31.42 -120.56 17.22
CA LEU A 29 30.57 -121.43 16.42
C LEU A 29 30.35 -120.76 15.07
N GLN A 30 30.79 -121.39 13.98
CA GLN A 30 30.79 -120.75 12.67
C GLN A 30 29.81 -121.39 11.70
N LYS A 31 29.71 -122.73 11.68
CA LYS A 31 29.00 -123.44 10.61
C LYS A 31 27.88 -124.29 11.17
N MET A 32 26.81 -124.39 10.39
CA MET A 32 25.77 -125.39 10.62
C MET A 32 25.66 -126.28 9.39
N ALA A 33 25.45 -127.57 9.64
CA ALA A 33 25.17 -128.53 8.59
C ALA A 33 23.83 -129.22 8.83
N VAL A 34 23.24 -129.68 7.75
CA VAL A 34 21.96 -130.38 7.72
C VAL A 34 22.17 -131.71 7.02
N GLY A 35 21.47 -132.74 7.49
CA GLY A 35 21.55 -134.09 6.98
C GLY A 35 20.17 -134.72 6.85
N ASP A 36 20.07 -135.74 5.99
CA ASP A 36 18.87 -136.53 5.77
C ASP A 36 18.88 -137.87 6.53
N GLY A 37 19.89 -138.09 7.39
CA GLY A 37 20.02 -139.31 8.21
C GLY A 37 20.24 -140.60 7.41
N GLY A 38 20.54 -140.52 6.11
CA GLY A 38 20.59 -141.67 5.21
C GLY A 38 19.20 -142.17 4.81
N GLY A 39 18.19 -141.29 4.85
CA GLY A 39 16.80 -141.58 4.47
C GLY A 39 15.92 -142.17 5.59
N GLN A 40 16.46 -142.35 6.80
CA GLN A 40 15.74 -142.87 7.97
C GLN A 40 16.18 -142.15 9.26
N TYR A 41 15.31 -142.12 10.27
CA TYR A 41 15.70 -141.64 11.60
C TYR A 41 16.74 -142.56 12.25
N TYR A 42 17.54 -141.97 13.11
CA TYR A 42 18.39 -142.66 14.05
C TYR A 42 18.44 -141.85 15.36
N GLU A 43 18.96 -142.46 16.41
CA GLU A 43 19.22 -141.77 17.68
C GLU A 43 20.64 -141.22 17.68
N PRO A 44 20.84 -139.88 17.67
CA PRO A 44 22.17 -139.31 17.79
C PRO A 44 22.86 -139.69 19.11
N THR A 45 24.17 -139.91 19.05
CA THR A 45 24.98 -140.26 20.22
C THR A 45 26.05 -139.21 20.49
N ALA A 46 26.37 -138.95 21.76
CA ALA A 46 27.32 -137.91 22.15
C ALA A 46 28.74 -138.12 21.58
N SER A 47 29.12 -139.37 21.27
CA SER A 47 30.43 -139.70 20.70
C SER A 47 30.55 -139.41 19.19
N GLN A 48 29.49 -138.92 18.53
CA GLN A 48 29.53 -138.57 17.11
C GLN A 48 30.47 -137.39 16.86
N THR A 49 31.21 -137.52 15.76
CA THR A 49 32.11 -136.46 15.26
C THR A 49 31.64 -135.88 13.94
N LYS A 50 30.60 -136.47 13.33
CA LYS A 50 30.03 -136.13 12.02
C LYS A 50 28.53 -136.46 12.01
N LEU A 51 27.77 -135.80 11.13
CA LEU A 51 26.41 -136.22 10.77
C LEU A 51 26.44 -137.59 10.09
N ARG A 52 25.34 -138.37 10.20
CA ARG A 52 25.25 -139.70 9.58
C ARG A 52 25.26 -139.60 8.06
N HIS A 53 24.55 -138.63 7.50
CA HIS A 53 24.62 -138.26 6.10
C HIS A 53 24.36 -136.75 5.93
N GLU A 54 25.45 -135.99 5.82
CA GLU A 54 25.40 -134.55 5.57
C GLU A 54 25.03 -134.27 4.11
N VAL A 55 24.01 -133.46 3.89
CA VAL A 55 23.54 -133.07 2.56
C VAL A 55 23.88 -131.62 2.22
N TRP A 56 24.05 -130.77 3.23
CA TRP A 56 24.50 -129.39 3.03
C TRP A 56 25.13 -128.79 4.29
N ARG A 57 26.05 -127.84 4.10
CA ARG A 57 26.69 -127.05 5.16
C ARG A 57 26.80 -125.60 4.73
N GLY A 58 26.53 -124.69 5.65
CA GLY A 58 26.65 -123.25 5.45
C GLY A 58 27.16 -122.53 6.69
N GLU A 59 27.45 -121.24 6.52
CA GLU A 59 27.74 -120.34 7.64
C GLU A 59 26.47 -120.14 8.47
N MET A 60 26.61 -120.10 9.80
CA MET A 60 25.51 -119.83 10.73
C MET A 60 25.03 -118.39 10.54
N ASN A 61 23.70 -118.18 10.51
CA ASN A 61 23.12 -116.85 10.35
C ASN A 61 23.09 -116.06 11.65
N THR A 62 22.64 -116.68 12.74
CA THR A 62 22.54 -116.06 14.06
C THR A 62 22.77 -117.11 15.14
N LEU A 63 23.27 -116.65 16.29
CA LEU A 63 23.44 -117.37 17.54
C LEU A 63 23.06 -116.38 18.60
N THR A 64 21.94 -116.62 19.24
CA THR A 64 21.41 -115.73 20.26
C THR A 64 21.19 -116.53 21.53
N VAL A 65 21.34 -115.86 22.68
CA VAL A 65 20.88 -116.41 23.95
C VAL A 65 19.37 -116.22 24.01
N GLU A 66 18.63 -117.26 24.33
CA GLU A 66 17.17 -117.17 24.50
C GLU A 66 16.85 -116.19 25.63
N PRO A 67 16.06 -115.11 25.38
CA PRO A 67 15.79 -114.08 26.38
C PRO A 67 15.19 -114.61 27.69
N ASN A 68 14.41 -115.69 27.60
CA ASN A 68 13.75 -116.28 28.76
C ASN A 68 14.57 -117.37 29.46
N ASN A 69 15.64 -117.88 28.81
CA ASN A 69 16.47 -118.97 29.32
C ASN A 69 17.96 -118.71 29.01
N PRO A 70 18.74 -118.16 29.96
CA PRO A 70 20.11 -117.71 29.71
C PRO A 70 21.11 -118.84 29.42
N ASN A 71 20.72 -120.11 29.62
CA ASN A 71 21.53 -121.30 29.31
C ASN A 71 21.23 -121.88 27.92
N TRP A 72 20.23 -121.37 27.21
CA TRP A 72 19.86 -121.84 25.88
C TRP A 72 20.46 -120.93 24.81
N LEU A 73 21.22 -121.54 23.91
CA LEU A 73 21.70 -120.92 22.69
C LEU A 73 20.83 -121.37 21.53
N ILE A 74 20.37 -120.40 20.75
CA ILE A 74 19.59 -120.61 19.54
C ILE A 74 20.52 -120.38 18.36
N ALA A 75 20.91 -121.46 17.68
CA ALA A 75 21.66 -121.40 16.45
C ALA A 75 20.69 -121.45 15.27
N GLU A 76 20.72 -120.44 14.40
CA GLU A 76 19.90 -120.38 13.20
C GLU A 76 20.74 -120.47 11.93
N LEU A 77 20.26 -121.27 10.99
CA LEU A 77 20.81 -121.41 9.65
C LEU A 77 19.70 -121.18 8.64
N VAL A 78 19.91 -120.24 7.74
CA VAL A 78 18.99 -120.01 6.62
C VAL A 78 19.46 -120.83 5.43
N LEU A 79 18.66 -121.83 5.04
CA LEU A 79 18.86 -122.59 3.82
C LEU A 79 18.47 -121.73 2.61
N PRO A 80 19.41 -121.46 1.68
CA PRO A 80 19.12 -120.76 0.43
C PRO A 80 18.05 -121.47 -0.43
N GLU A 81 17.48 -120.75 -1.39
CA GLU A 81 16.45 -121.28 -2.28
C GLU A 81 16.97 -122.31 -3.31
N ASP A 82 18.25 -122.24 -3.65
CA ASP A 82 18.95 -123.09 -4.63
C ASP A 82 19.45 -124.42 -4.07
N VAL A 83 19.25 -124.66 -2.77
CA VAL A 83 19.63 -125.90 -2.08
C VAL A 83 18.39 -126.62 -1.56
N GLY A 84 18.23 -127.91 -1.87
CA GLY A 84 17.07 -128.70 -1.47
C GLY A 84 16.91 -130.01 -2.23
N GLY A 85 15.72 -130.61 -2.18
CA GLY A 85 15.37 -131.89 -2.80
C GLY A 85 15.44 -133.08 -1.83
N TRP A 86 15.57 -132.83 -0.53
CA TRP A 86 15.78 -133.83 0.51
C TRP A 86 15.02 -133.44 1.79
N TYR A 87 14.88 -134.42 2.70
CA TYR A 87 14.25 -134.22 4.00
C TYR A 87 15.32 -133.93 5.05
N VAL A 88 15.19 -132.82 5.79
CA VAL A 88 16.04 -132.55 6.95
C VAL A 88 15.64 -133.50 8.08
N ARG A 89 16.60 -134.22 8.66
CA ARG A 89 16.39 -135.12 9.82
C ARG A 89 17.44 -134.96 10.91
N GLU A 90 18.60 -134.44 10.56
CA GLU A 90 19.68 -134.14 11.50
C GLU A 90 20.27 -132.76 11.21
N VAL A 91 20.69 -132.07 12.26
CA VAL A 91 21.32 -130.75 12.17
C VAL A 91 22.55 -130.76 13.07
N GLY A 92 23.69 -130.32 12.55
CA GLY A 92 24.95 -130.23 13.28
C GLY A 92 25.42 -128.80 13.41
N VAL A 93 25.94 -128.43 14.57
CA VAL A 93 26.63 -127.15 14.80
C VAL A 93 28.12 -127.41 14.93
N PHE A 94 28.92 -126.64 14.20
CA PHE A 94 30.36 -126.77 14.12
C PHE A 94 31.05 -125.48 14.54
N ASP A 95 32.24 -125.63 15.13
CA ASP A 95 33.14 -124.52 15.39
C ASP A 95 33.98 -124.13 14.15
N ASP A 96 34.82 -123.11 14.31
CA ASP A 96 35.77 -122.60 13.32
C ASP A 96 36.84 -123.64 12.92
N GLU A 97 37.18 -124.55 13.83
CA GLU A 97 38.08 -125.69 13.57
C GLU A 97 37.38 -126.87 12.87
N GLY A 98 36.06 -126.79 12.65
CA GLY A 98 35.26 -127.79 11.95
C GLY A 98 34.86 -129.00 12.79
N GLU A 99 34.98 -128.93 14.12
CA GLU A 99 34.52 -129.97 15.04
C GLU A 99 33.03 -129.86 15.31
N LEU A 100 32.35 -131.02 15.36
CA LEU A 100 30.92 -131.08 15.66
C LEU A 100 30.69 -130.84 17.16
N ILE A 101 30.07 -129.71 17.52
CA ILE A 101 29.82 -129.28 18.90
C ILE A 101 28.46 -129.78 19.40
N ALA A 102 27.44 -129.71 18.56
CA ALA A 102 26.10 -130.17 18.88
C ALA A 102 25.46 -130.88 17.69
N ILE A 103 24.64 -131.88 17.98
CA ILE A 103 23.85 -132.60 16.99
C ILE A 103 22.39 -132.67 17.43
N GLY A 104 21.49 -132.31 16.53
CA GLY A 104 20.05 -132.33 16.74
C GLY A 104 19.38 -133.45 15.95
N LYS A 105 18.51 -134.21 16.61
CA LYS A 105 17.47 -135.00 15.96
C LYS A 105 16.36 -134.04 15.57
N PHE A 106 16.25 -133.73 14.28
CA PHE A 106 15.36 -132.69 13.76
C PHE A 106 14.09 -133.30 13.16
N PRO A 107 12.91 -132.69 13.35
CA PRO A 107 11.68 -133.18 12.73
C PRO A 107 11.78 -133.16 11.21
N GLU A 108 11.31 -134.25 10.59
CA GLU A 108 11.30 -134.44 9.16
C GLU A 108 10.65 -133.25 8.47
N SER A 109 11.48 -132.47 7.78
CA SER A 109 11.05 -131.26 7.09
C SER A 109 11.54 -131.30 5.65
N TYR A 110 10.61 -131.35 4.69
CA TYR A 110 10.95 -131.35 3.28
C TYR A 110 11.36 -129.95 2.84
N LYS A 111 12.58 -129.83 2.29
CA LYS A 111 13.08 -128.62 1.64
C LYS A 111 13.00 -128.79 0.11
N PRO A 112 12.03 -128.16 -0.58
CA PRO A 112 11.97 -128.23 -2.04
C PRO A 112 13.17 -127.56 -2.72
N LEU A 113 13.56 -128.08 -3.88
CA LEU A 113 14.53 -127.45 -4.79
C LEU A 113 13.78 -126.64 -5.87
N LEU A 114 14.32 -125.48 -6.26
CA LEU A 114 13.76 -124.55 -7.26
C LEU A 114 13.15 -125.19 -8.55
N PRO A 115 13.75 -126.24 -9.18
CA PRO A 115 13.17 -126.89 -10.37
C PRO A 115 11.80 -127.57 -10.11
N GLY A 116 11.41 -127.78 -8.86
CA GLY A 116 10.10 -128.30 -8.45
C GLY A 116 8.96 -127.27 -8.45
N GLY A 117 9.21 -126.04 -8.94
CA GLY A 117 8.19 -124.99 -9.09
C GLY A 117 7.93 -124.15 -7.84
N CYS A 118 8.68 -124.34 -6.75
CA CYS A 118 8.64 -123.51 -5.54
C CYS A 118 10.04 -123.44 -4.90
N GLY A 119 10.64 -122.26 -4.86
CA GLY A 119 11.81 -121.97 -4.02
C GLY A 119 11.32 -121.55 -2.63
N LYS A 120 11.46 -122.43 -1.64
CA LYS A 120 11.15 -122.09 -0.24
C LYS A 120 12.45 -121.85 0.50
N GLN A 121 12.64 -120.66 1.06
CA GLN A 121 13.68 -120.40 2.04
C GLN A 121 13.24 -121.02 3.38
N VAL A 122 14.12 -121.80 4.02
CA VAL A 122 13.80 -122.47 5.29
C VAL A 122 14.84 -122.06 6.31
N CYS A 123 14.39 -121.53 7.44
CA CYS A 123 15.24 -121.28 8.59
C CYS A 123 15.23 -122.53 9.48
N ILE A 124 16.41 -123.11 9.70
CA ILE A 124 16.65 -124.19 10.64
C ILE A 124 17.07 -123.54 11.95
N ARG A 125 16.25 -123.73 12.98
CA ARG A 125 16.53 -123.26 14.34
C ARG A 125 16.88 -124.46 15.20
N LEU A 126 18.10 -124.50 15.73
CA LEU A 126 18.57 -125.51 16.66
C LEU A 126 18.80 -124.86 18.03
N ILE A 127 18.16 -125.39 19.07
CA ILE A 127 18.34 -124.90 20.44
C ILE A 127 19.26 -125.88 21.17
N MET A 128 20.37 -125.38 21.70
CA MET A 128 21.32 -126.17 22.50
C MET A 128 21.45 -125.56 23.90
N GLU A 129 21.45 -126.41 24.91
CA GLU A 129 21.69 -125.99 26.30
C GLU A 129 23.17 -126.10 26.62
N VAL A 130 23.74 -125.02 27.16
CA VAL A 130 25.15 -124.96 27.58
C VAL A 130 25.25 -124.51 29.04
N SER A 131 26.29 -124.96 29.73
CA SER A 131 26.53 -124.64 31.14
C SER A 131 26.91 -123.17 31.39
N ASN A 132 27.45 -122.48 30.36
CA ASN A 132 27.72 -121.05 30.40
C ASN A 132 27.73 -120.48 28.97
N THR A 133 26.73 -119.65 28.66
CA THR A 133 26.62 -118.96 27.36
C THR A 133 27.70 -117.91 27.14
N THR A 134 28.36 -117.41 28.19
CA THR A 134 29.47 -116.44 28.10
C THR A 134 30.75 -117.06 27.51
N ALA A 135 30.91 -118.39 27.65
CA ALA A 135 32.05 -119.14 27.11
C ALA A 135 31.90 -119.45 25.60
N VAL A 136 30.74 -119.16 25.02
CA VAL A 136 30.44 -119.40 23.60
C VAL A 136 30.08 -118.06 22.97
N THR A 137 30.79 -117.65 21.93
CA THR A 137 30.45 -116.43 21.21
C THR A 137 30.24 -116.71 19.74
N LEU A 138 29.27 -115.99 19.20
CA LEU A 138 29.12 -115.84 17.77
C LEU A 138 29.54 -114.44 17.39
N THR A 139 30.47 -114.36 16.46
CA THR A 139 30.77 -113.15 15.72
C THR A 139 30.40 -113.42 14.28
N VAL A 140 29.11 -113.30 13.94
CA VAL A 140 28.74 -113.26 12.51
C VAL A 140 29.27 -111.97 11.96
N ASP A 141 30.01 -112.05 10.86
CA ASP A 141 30.33 -110.91 10.02
C ASP A 141 29.07 -110.56 9.20
N PRO A 142 28.38 -109.45 9.52
CA PRO A 142 27.16 -109.08 8.81
C PRO A 142 27.40 -108.66 7.35
N SER A 143 28.66 -108.61 6.88
CA SER A 143 29.00 -108.27 5.49
C SER A 143 28.81 -109.42 4.50
N ILE A 144 28.63 -110.67 4.97
CA ILE A 144 28.57 -111.87 4.11
C ILE A 144 27.23 -112.64 4.26
N VAL A 145 26.36 -112.23 5.19
CA VAL A 145 25.11 -112.95 5.51
C VAL A 145 23.88 -112.10 5.24
N LEU A 146 22.79 -112.72 4.76
CA LEU A 146 21.51 -112.06 4.51
C LEU A 146 20.89 -111.53 5.83
N ALA A 147 20.72 -110.22 5.96
CA ALA A 147 20.03 -109.62 7.10
C ALA A 147 18.53 -109.96 7.06
N THR A 148 17.96 -110.36 8.20
CA THR A 148 16.50 -110.49 8.34
C THR A 148 15.88 -109.09 8.38
N ARG A 149 14.63 -108.97 7.89
CA ARG A 149 13.89 -107.70 7.93
C ARG A 149 13.77 -107.15 9.36
N ASP A 150 13.46 -108.02 10.32
CA ASP A 150 13.30 -107.64 11.72
C ASP A 150 14.57 -107.02 12.31
N TYR A 151 15.75 -107.51 11.92
CA TYR A 151 17.02 -106.93 12.37
C TYR A 151 17.24 -105.50 11.84
N VAL A 152 16.84 -105.23 10.60
CA VAL A 152 16.98 -103.91 9.98
C VAL A 152 15.99 -102.91 10.59
N ASP A 153 14.72 -103.31 10.75
CA ASP A 153 13.67 -102.45 11.29
C ASP A 153 13.99 -102.01 12.73
N VAL A 154 14.51 -102.92 13.58
CA VAL A 154 14.94 -102.59 14.95
C VAL A 154 16.08 -101.57 14.97
N ARG A 155 17.08 -101.71 14.09
CA ARG A 155 18.23 -100.81 14.06
C ARG A 155 17.90 -99.41 13.54
N LEU A 156 16.95 -99.28 12.61
CA LEU A 156 16.46 -97.96 12.18
C LEU A 156 15.69 -97.26 13.28
N ASP A 157 14.80 -97.97 13.97
CA ASP A 157 14.02 -97.42 15.09
C ASP A 157 14.93 -96.92 16.23
N GLU A 158 15.95 -97.71 16.59
CA GLU A 158 16.97 -97.31 17.56
C GLU A 158 17.72 -96.03 17.13
N HIS A 159 18.05 -95.90 15.85
CA HIS A 159 18.77 -94.72 15.34
C HIS A 159 17.88 -93.46 15.30
N GLU A 160 16.63 -93.57 14.84
CA GLU A 160 15.68 -92.45 14.78
C GLU A 160 15.39 -91.83 16.15
N HIS A 161 15.38 -92.66 17.20
CA HIS A 161 15.21 -92.19 18.58
C HIS A 161 16.52 -91.80 19.26
N SER A 162 17.68 -92.01 18.62
CA SER A 162 18.97 -91.65 19.18
C SER A 162 19.33 -90.20 18.90
N THR A 163 19.97 -89.55 19.87
CA THR A 163 20.66 -88.25 19.70
C THR A 163 22.17 -88.43 19.67
N ASN A 164 22.64 -89.64 19.35
CA ASN A 164 24.05 -90.03 19.43
C ASN A 164 24.83 -89.52 18.21
N HIS A 165 24.93 -88.20 18.11
CA HIS A 165 25.70 -87.48 17.10
C HIS A 165 26.68 -86.55 17.80
N PRO A 166 27.85 -86.28 17.21
CA PRO A 166 28.83 -85.38 17.79
C PRO A 166 28.28 -83.94 17.90
N ASP A 167 28.73 -83.21 18.92
CA ASP A 167 28.47 -81.78 19.06
C ASP A 167 29.19 -80.99 17.97
N ALA A 168 28.62 -79.84 17.59
CA ALA A 168 29.26 -78.93 16.65
C ALA A 168 30.47 -78.24 17.29
N THR A 169 31.54 -78.07 16.51
CA THR A 169 32.72 -77.28 16.88
C THR A 169 32.98 -76.23 15.80
N LEU A 170 33.95 -75.34 16.04
CA LEU A 170 34.35 -74.33 15.05
C LEU A 170 34.86 -74.93 13.73
N THR A 171 35.27 -76.20 13.73
CA THR A 171 35.86 -76.88 12.55
C THR A 171 35.06 -78.10 12.08
N GLN A 172 34.08 -78.57 12.87
CA GLN A 172 33.31 -79.78 12.57
C GLN A 172 31.82 -79.55 12.80
N LYS A 173 31.01 -80.01 11.84
CA LYS A 173 29.54 -79.96 11.95
C LYS A 173 29.04 -80.97 12.98
N GLY A 174 27.99 -80.59 13.72
CA GLY A 174 27.35 -81.42 14.75
C GLY A 174 26.08 -80.77 15.28
N PHE A 175 25.55 -81.26 16.41
CA PHE A 175 24.42 -80.62 17.10
C PHE A 175 24.89 -79.57 18.12
N THR A 176 24.05 -78.56 18.41
CA THR A 176 24.38 -77.47 19.35
C THR A 176 23.13 -77.10 20.14
N GLN A 177 23.29 -76.83 21.45
CA GLN A 177 22.19 -76.33 22.28
C GLN A 177 22.03 -74.81 22.12
N LEU A 178 20.80 -74.31 22.25
CA LEU A 178 20.50 -72.88 22.17
C LEU A 178 20.44 -72.25 23.58
N SER A 179 21.01 -71.06 23.75
CA SER A 179 20.97 -70.29 25.00
C SER A 179 20.30 -68.92 24.83
N ASN A 180 19.48 -68.56 25.82
CA ASN A 180 18.85 -67.24 25.94
C ASN A 180 19.60 -66.30 26.90
N ALA A 181 20.69 -66.75 27.53
CA ALA A 181 21.49 -65.92 28.43
C ALA A 181 22.25 -64.83 27.64
N THR A 182 22.43 -63.67 28.26
CA THR A 182 23.09 -62.49 27.65
C THR A 182 24.54 -62.31 28.09
N ASP A 183 24.99 -63.14 29.02
CA ASP A 183 26.26 -63.09 29.76
C ASP A 183 26.93 -64.49 29.83
N SER A 184 26.57 -65.39 28.91
CA SER A 184 27.08 -66.76 28.88
C SER A 184 28.46 -66.84 28.25
N ASP A 185 29.44 -67.42 28.96
CA ASP A 185 30.79 -67.71 28.46
C ASP A 185 30.94 -69.14 27.92
N ASP A 186 29.82 -69.84 27.69
CA ASP A 186 29.78 -71.25 27.28
C ASP A 186 29.89 -71.37 25.75
N GLU A 187 31.02 -71.89 25.27
CA GLU A 187 31.31 -72.05 23.84
C GLU A 187 30.56 -73.24 23.19
N THR A 188 29.88 -74.09 23.98
CA THR A 188 29.12 -75.25 23.47
C THR A 188 27.67 -74.90 23.11
N LYS A 189 27.25 -73.65 23.32
CA LYS A 189 25.89 -73.17 23.09
C LYS A 189 25.85 -72.03 22.09
N ALA A 190 24.84 -72.04 21.22
CA ALA A 190 24.58 -70.94 20.30
C ALA A 190 23.59 -69.94 20.91
N ALA A 191 23.88 -68.65 20.78
CA ALA A 191 22.98 -67.59 21.22
C ALA A 191 21.71 -67.54 20.34
N THR A 192 20.54 -67.38 20.96
CA THR A 192 19.29 -67.16 20.22
C THR A 192 19.16 -65.69 19.75
N PRO A 193 18.31 -65.39 18.75
CA PRO A 193 17.95 -64.02 18.41
C PRO A 193 17.40 -63.21 19.60
N LYS A 194 16.78 -63.88 20.59
CA LYS A 194 16.28 -63.24 21.81
C LYS A 194 17.42 -62.78 22.70
N ALA A 195 18.43 -63.63 22.94
CA ALA A 195 19.64 -63.25 23.68
C ALA A 195 20.34 -62.07 23.02
N VAL A 196 20.56 -62.14 21.70
CA VAL A 196 21.21 -61.07 20.93
C VAL A 196 20.42 -59.75 21.02
N LYS A 197 19.09 -59.81 20.90
CA LYS A 197 18.23 -58.63 21.03
C LYS A 197 18.28 -58.03 22.44
N ALA A 198 18.28 -58.86 23.48
CA ALA A 198 18.33 -58.42 24.86
C ALA A 198 19.69 -57.77 25.19
N ALA A 199 20.80 -58.40 24.81
CA ALA A 199 22.14 -57.84 24.96
C ALA A 199 22.28 -56.49 24.22
N MET A 200 21.73 -56.39 23.01
CA MET A 200 21.73 -55.13 22.25
C MET A 200 20.85 -54.05 22.89
N ALA A 201 19.72 -54.41 23.50
CA ALA A 201 18.86 -53.46 24.21
C ALA A 201 19.58 -52.90 25.45
N GLU A 202 20.24 -53.77 26.22
CA GLU A 202 21.04 -53.37 27.39
C GLU A 202 22.20 -52.45 26.97
N ALA A 203 22.94 -52.83 25.92
CA ALA A 203 24.02 -52.02 25.36
C ALA A 203 23.55 -50.67 24.81
N ARG A 204 22.30 -50.51 24.37
CA ARG A 204 21.78 -49.22 23.87
C ARG A 204 21.32 -48.29 24.98
N ASN A 205 20.95 -48.83 26.14
CA ASN A 205 20.40 -48.08 27.27
C ASN A 205 21.40 -47.90 28.41
N HIS A 206 22.61 -48.47 28.32
CA HIS A 206 23.64 -48.24 29.32
C HIS A 206 23.96 -46.75 29.42
N THR A 207 24.08 -46.27 30.66
CA THR A 207 24.53 -44.92 30.97
C THR A 207 25.79 -45.03 31.80
N HIS A 208 26.74 -44.14 31.56
CA HIS A 208 27.94 -44.02 32.39
C HIS A 208 27.82 -42.79 33.27
N THR A 209 28.11 -42.95 34.56
CA THR A 209 28.46 -41.79 35.39
C THR A 209 29.81 -41.25 34.93
N TRP A 210 30.06 -39.95 35.15
CA TRP A 210 31.30 -39.29 34.70
C TRP A 210 32.57 -40.06 35.10
N ASN A 211 32.62 -40.55 36.34
CA ASN A 211 33.77 -41.30 36.89
C ASN A 211 33.97 -42.69 36.26
N GLN A 212 32.98 -43.22 35.53
CA GLN A 212 33.06 -44.54 34.87
C GLN A 212 33.60 -44.44 33.44
N ILE A 213 33.68 -43.23 32.86
CA ILE A 213 34.24 -43.03 31.52
C ILE A 213 35.77 -42.98 31.66
N THR A 214 36.42 -44.10 31.35
CA THR A 214 37.87 -44.24 31.42
C THR A 214 38.44 -44.51 30.03
N GLY A 215 39.66 -44.03 29.75
CA GLY A 215 40.33 -44.22 28.45
C GLY A 215 39.93 -43.21 27.35
N VAL A 216 38.97 -42.32 27.61
CA VAL A 216 38.71 -41.14 26.77
C VAL A 216 39.35 -39.92 27.45
N PRO A 217 40.27 -39.20 26.79
CA PRO A 217 40.89 -38.01 27.39
C PRO A 217 39.88 -36.87 27.56
N ASP A 218 40.17 -35.95 28.46
CA ASP A 218 39.41 -34.71 28.61
C ASP A 218 39.64 -33.78 27.41
N GLY A 219 38.60 -33.03 27.04
CA GLY A 219 38.68 -32.03 25.98
C GLY A 219 39.51 -30.83 26.41
N THR A 220 40.55 -30.51 25.64
CA THR A 220 41.38 -29.31 25.83
C THR A 220 41.46 -28.51 24.53
N LEU A 221 42.09 -27.33 24.56
CA LEU A 221 42.34 -26.53 23.35
C LEU A 221 43.25 -27.23 22.32
N THR A 222 43.94 -28.30 22.72
CA THR A 222 44.91 -29.02 21.87
C THR A 222 44.60 -30.50 21.67
N GLN A 223 43.64 -31.05 22.42
CA GLN A 223 43.27 -32.45 22.39
C GLN A 223 41.74 -32.60 22.40
N LYS A 224 41.21 -33.40 21.47
CA LYS A 224 39.78 -33.76 21.47
C LYS A 224 39.50 -34.71 22.63
N GLY A 225 38.36 -34.54 23.28
CA GLY A 225 37.97 -35.31 24.45
C GLY A 225 36.56 -34.99 24.95
N ILE A 226 36.20 -35.53 26.11
CA ILE A 226 34.93 -35.25 26.79
C ILE A 226 35.07 -34.06 27.73
N VAL A 227 33.98 -33.32 27.97
CA VAL A 227 33.96 -32.16 28.87
C VAL A 227 32.69 -32.18 29.71
N GLN A 228 32.81 -31.94 31.02
CA GLN A 228 31.67 -31.86 31.92
C GLN A 228 30.99 -30.49 31.76
N LEU A 229 29.66 -30.48 31.66
CA LEU A 229 28.90 -29.24 31.55
C LEU A 229 28.62 -28.63 32.93
N ASN A 230 28.78 -27.32 33.05
CA ASN A 230 28.52 -26.55 34.25
C ASN A 230 27.56 -25.38 33.96
N SER A 231 26.60 -25.14 34.86
CA SER A 231 25.62 -24.05 34.75
C SER A 231 25.86 -22.87 35.69
N ALA A 232 26.98 -22.83 36.42
CA ALA A 232 27.36 -21.71 37.27
C ALA A 232 27.82 -20.51 36.42
N THR A 233 27.43 -19.29 36.80
CA THR A 233 27.80 -18.04 36.09
C THR A 233 29.11 -17.42 36.56
N ASP A 234 29.71 -18.00 37.59
CA ASP A 234 30.91 -17.56 38.30
C ASP A 234 31.95 -18.69 38.42
N SER A 235 31.79 -19.76 37.64
CA SER A 235 32.75 -20.85 37.61
C SER A 235 34.12 -20.37 37.15
N THR A 236 35.16 -20.80 37.85
CA THR A 236 36.57 -20.60 37.49
C THR A 236 37.18 -21.84 36.85
N SER A 237 36.39 -22.89 36.63
CA SER A 237 36.87 -24.15 36.05
C SER A 237 37.36 -23.94 34.62
N THR A 238 38.52 -24.55 34.31
CA THR A 238 39.10 -24.58 32.96
C THR A 238 38.87 -25.91 32.24
N THR A 239 38.25 -26.88 32.93
CA THR A 239 38.01 -28.24 32.46
C THR A 239 36.53 -28.55 32.26
N GLU A 240 35.65 -27.59 32.55
CA GLU A 240 34.21 -27.70 32.36
C GLU A 240 33.74 -26.69 31.30
N ALA A 241 32.72 -27.06 30.53
CA ALA A 241 32.11 -26.18 29.54
C ALA A 241 30.83 -25.55 30.11
N ALA A 242 30.67 -24.25 29.88
CA ALA A 242 29.47 -23.54 30.27
C ALA A 242 28.27 -24.02 29.44
N THR A 243 27.14 -24.26 30.10
CA THR A 243 25.87 -24.52 29.42
C THR A 243 25.34 -23.24 28.73
N PRO A 244 24.51 -23.36 27.69
CA PRO A 244 23.85 -22.20 27.10
C PRO A 244 23.06 -21.36 28.11
N SER A 245 22.49 -21.99 29.15
CA SER A 245 21.80 -21.28 30.23
C SER A 245 22.76 -20.46 31.11
N ALA A 246 23.95 -20.97 31.45
CA ALA A 246 24.98 -20.20 32.14
C ALA A 246 25.47 -19.02 31.31
N VAL A 247 25.76 -19.24 30.02
CA VAL A 247 26.19 -18.17 29.11
C VAL A 247 25.12 -17.09 29.01
N LYS A 248 23.85 -17.48 28.84
CA LYS A 248 22.74 -16.52 28.80
C LYS A 248 22.62 -15.76 30.12
N ALA A 249 22.66 -16.43 31.26
CA ALA A 249 22.54 -15.79 32.56
C ALA A 249 23.71 -14.83 32.86
N ALA A 250 24.93 -15.18 32.46
CA ALA A 250 26.09 -14.31 32.57
C ALA A 250 25.95 -13.07 31.65
N MET A 251 25.47 -13.26 30.41
CA MET A 251 25.21 -12.18 29.48
C MET A 251 24.10 -11.24 29.96
N ASP A 252 22.99 -11.80 30.47
CA ASP A 252 21.90 -11.00 31.04
C ASP A 252 22.39 -10.19 32.26
N LYS A 253 23.21 -10.78 33.13
CA LYS A 253 23.86 -10.07 34.26
C LYS A 253 24.78 -8.95 33.76
N ALA A 254 25.58 -9.20 32.73
CA ALA A 254 26.47 -8.20 32.14
C ALA A 254 25.68 -7.03 31.52
N ASN A 255 24.61 -7.34 30.79
CA ASN A 255 23.73 -6.33 30.20
C ASN A 255 22.94 -5.54 31.24
N ALA A 256 22.54 -6.17 32.36
CA ALA A 256 21.91 -5.49 33.48
C ALA A 256 22.89 -4.61 34.27
N ALA A 257 24.16 -5.03 34.35
CA ALA A 257 25.23 -4.26 34.99
C ALA A 257 25.75 -3.12 34.09
N ALA A 258 25.58 -3.22 32.77
CA ALA A 258 25.89 -2.15 31.84
C ALA A 258 24.94 -0.96 32.08
N PRO A 259 25.44 0.20 32.53
CA PRO A 259 24.59 1.36 32.73
C PRO A 259 24.03 1.81 31.37
N ALA A 260 22.70 1.90 31.24
CA ALA A 260 22.07 2.45 30.03
C ALA A 260 22.55 3.88 29.73
N ASN A 261 22.92 4.62 30.78
CA ASN A 261 23.67 5.87 30.74
C ASN A 261 24.76 5.77 31.80
N HIS A 262 26.02 5.93 31.41
CA HIS A 262 27.12 6.12 32.35
C HIS A 262 27.58 7.58 32.24
N THR A 263 27.90 8.19 33.38
CA THR A 263 28.43 9.55 33.44
C THR A 263 29.90 9.49 33.82
N HIS A 264 30.70 10.34 33.19
CA HIS A 264 32.07 10.59 33.61
C HIS A 264 32.13 11.98 34.21
N VAL A 265 32.87 12.14 35.31
CA VAL A 265 33.28 13.48 35.73
C VAL A 265 34.26 13.98 34.67
N TRP A 266 34.12 15.24 34.22
CA TRP A 266 34.93 15.80 33.12
C TRP A 266 36.44 15.52 33.28
N ASN A 267 36.96 15.64 34.51
CA ASN A 267 38.37 15.43 34.84
C ASN A 267 38.83 13.96 34.82
N GLN A 268 37.91 13.01 34.64
CA GLN A 268 38.19 11.57 34.58
C GLN A 268 38.23 11.05 33.13
N ILE A 269 37.85 11.87 32.16
CA ILE A 269 37.92 11.52 30.74
C ILE A 269 39.37 11.76 30.26
N ILE A 270 40.18 10.71 30.30
CA ILE A 270 41.58 10.73 29.85
C ILE A 270 41.72 9.95 28.53
N GLY A 271 42.60 10.42 27.64
CA GLY A 271 42.90 9.74 26.36
C GLY A 271 41.89 10.00 25.23
N VAL A 272 40.84 10.78 25.47
CA VAL A 272 39.98 11.31 24.40
C VAL A 272 40.45 12.75 24.11
N PRO A 273 40.86 13.07 22.87
CA PRO A 273 41.26 14.42 22.49
C PRO A 273 40.07 15.37 22.53
N ASP A 274 40.33 16.67 22.71
CA ASP A 274 39.31 17.70 22.57
C ASP A 274 38.82 17.80 21.12
N GLY A 275 37.54 18.08 20.95
CA GLY A 275 36.97 18.30 19.62
C GLY A 275 37.47 19.60 19.01
N THR A 276 38.08 19.51 17.83
CA THR A 276 38.54 20.66 17.04
C THR A 276 37.94 20.60 15.63
N LEU A 277 38.15 21.64 14.82
CA LEU A 277 37.75 21.63 13.41
C LEU A 277 38.46 20.57 12.57
N ALA A 278 39.61 20.05 13.03
CA ALA A 278 40.42 19.06 12.33
C ALA A 278 40.36 17.65 12.96
N GLN A 279 39.85 17.51 14.18
CA GLN A 279 39.89 16.26 14.93
C GLN A 279 38.61 16.06 15.76
N LYS A 280 38.03 14.87 15.64
CA LYS A 280 36.88 14.46 16.46
C LYS A 280 37.31 14.28 17.92
N GLY A 281 36.47 14.72 18.86
CA GLY A 281 36.78 14.71 20.28
C GLY A 281 35.60 15.17 21.14
N ILE A 282 35.83 15.36 22.43
CA ILE A 282 34.83 15.90 23.38
C ILE A 282 34.96 17.43 23.51
N VAL A 283 33.85 18.14 23.72
CA VAL A 283 33.85 19.60 23.88
C VAL A 283 32.94 19.98 25.04
N LYS A 284 33.44 20.85 25.92
CA LYS A 284 32.67 21.35 27.05
C LYS A 284 31.71 22.44 26.59
N LEU A 285 30.45 22.38 27.04
CA LEU A 285 29.47 23.39 26.69
C LEU A 285 29.56 24.59 27.64
N ASN A 286 29.43 25.80 27.09
CA ASN A 286 29.47 27.06 27.81
C ASN A 286 28.22 27.91 27.51
N ASN A 287 27.62 28.48 28.55
CA ASN A 287 26.41 29.29 28.45
C ASN A 287 26.65 30.82 28.50
N ALA A 288 27.90 31.27 28.56
CA ALA A 288 28.25 32.69 28.60
C ALA A 288 28.12 33.33 27.20
N THR A 289 27.60 34.56 27.16
CA THR A 289 27.38 35.32 25.90
C THR A 289 28.60 36.12 25.44
N ASP A 290 29.63 36.16 26.27
CA ASP A 290 30.86 36.95 26.16
C ASP A 290 32.12 36.10 26.33
N SER A 291 31.97 34.77 26.22
CA SER A 291 33.08 33.85 26.34
C SER A 291 34.12 34.09 25.25
N THR A 292 35.39 34.12 25.63
CA THR A 292 36.54 34.13 24.72
C THR A 292 37.17 32.74 24.55
N SER A 293 36.56 31.70 25.14
CA SER A 293 37.10 30.34 25.09
C SER A 293 37.12 29.80 23.66
N THR A 294 38.26 29.22 23.27
CA THR A 294 38.42 28.52 21.99
C THR A 294 38.28 27.00 22.13
N THR A 295 38.03 26.50 23.35
CA THR A 295 37.96 25.06 23.67
C THR A 295 36.59 24.64 24.19
N GLU A 296 35.64 25.57 24.33
CA GLU A 296 34.28 25.32 24.74
C GLU A 296 33.30 25.70 23.61
N ALA A 297 32.21 24.95 23.46
CA ALA A 297 31.16 25.26 22.50
C ALA A 297 30.03 26.05 23.19
N ALA A 298 29.55 27.10 22.52
CA ALA A 298 28.39 27.84 23.00
C ALA A 298 27.14 26.97 22.98
N THR A 299 26.34 27.03 24.03
CA THR A 299 25.02 26.40 24.05
C THR A 299 24.04 27.15 23.13
N PRO A 300 22.96 26.49 22.65
CA PRO A 300 21.90 27.18 21.92
C PRO A 300 21.32 28.38 22.67
N SER A 301 21.22 28.29 24.00
CA SER A 301 20.79 29.39 24.88
C SER A 301 21.77 30.56 24.92
N ALA A 302 23.09 30.31 24.93
CA ALA A 302 24.09 31.38 24.83
C ALA A 302 24.04 32.09 23.47
N VAL A 303 23.92 31.32 22.38
CA VAL A 303 23.80 31.89 21.02
C VAL A 303 22.53 32.73 20.90
N LYS A 304 21.39 32.23 21.40
CA LYS A 304 20.15 32.99 21.42
C LYS A 304 20.28 34.27 22.24
N ALA A 305 20.85 34.20 23.43
CA ALA A 305 21.02 35.37 24.29
C ALA A 305 21.99 36.41 23.69
N ALA A 306 23.05 35.99 23.00
CA ALA A 306 23.96 36.89 22.28
C ALA A 306 23.25 37.56 21.10
N MET A 307 22.43 36.82 20.34
CA MET A 307 21.63 37.36 19.24
C MET A 307 20.58 38.36 19.73
N ASP A 308 19.87 38.04 20.81
CA ASP A 308 18.88 38.94 21.42
C ASP A 308 19.55 40.23 21.92
N LYS A 309 20.74 40.14 22.53
CA LYS A 309 21.55 41.32 22.92
C LYS A 309 21.99 42.14 21.71
N ALA A 310 22.42 41.50 20.63
CA ALA A 310 22.81 42.20 19.39
C ALA A 310 21.62 42.92 18.75
N ASN A 311 20.45 42.27 18.69
CA ASN A 311 19.22 42.86 18.17
C ASN A 311 18.70 44.01 19.06
N ALA A 312 18.86 43.91 20.38
CA ALA A 312 18.51 45.00 21.31
C ALA A 312 19.50 46.18 21.22
N ALA A 313 20.77 45.92 20.91
CA ALA A 313 21.80 46.95 20.72
C ALA A 313 21.74 47.61 19.33
N ALA A 314 21.12 46.96 18.34
CA ALA A 314 20.91 47.53 17.02
C ALA A 314 19.85 48.65 17.09
N PRO A 315 20.20 49.91 16.81
CA PRO A 315 19.23 50.98 16.83
C PRO A 315 18.21 50.80 15.70
N ALA A 316 16.91 50.91 16.02
CA ALA A 316 15.81 50.77 15.06
C ALA A 316 15.88 51.77 13.88
N SER A 317 16.60 52.87 14.06
CA SER A 317 17.04 53.79 13.02
C SER A 317 18.45 54.28 13.36
N HIS A 318 19.35 54.29 12.37
CA HIS A 318 20.67 54.89 12.53
C HIS A 318 20.82 56.01 11.50
N ILE A 319 21.46 57.10 11.93
CA ILE A 319 21.67 58.30 11.12
C ILE A 319 23.17 58.39 10.84
N HIS A 320 23.54 58.55 9.57
CA HIS A 320 24.90 58.90 9.16
C HIS A 320 24.97 60.39 8.89
N ALA A 321 26.05 61.04 9.31
CA ALA A 321 26.36 62.36 8.78
C ALA A 321 26.61 62.22 7.26
N TRP A 322 26.15 63.17 6.45
CA TRP A 322 26.24 63.09 4.98
C TRP A 322 27.66 62.76 4.47
N GLY A 323 28.70 63.33 5.10
CA GLY A 323 30.10 63.09 4.74
C GLY A 323 30.67 61.72 5.14
N GLN A 324 29.92 60.89 5.87
CA GLN A 324 30.33 59.54 6.29
C GLN A 324 29.70 58.44 5.42
N ILE A 325 28.80 58.80 4.49
CA ILE A 325 28.18 57.82 3.57
C ILE A 325 29.14 57.62 2.39
N THR A 326 30.02 56.63 2.48
CA THR A 326 30.98 56.27 1.42
C THR A 326 30.55 54.98 0.72
N GLY A 327 30.65 54.93 -0.61
CA GLY A 327 30.37 53.72 -1.40
C GLY A 327 28.93 53.57 -1.91
N VAL A 328 28.04 54.52 -1.59
CA VAL A 328 26.73 54.66 -2.25
C VAL A 328 26.87 55.72 -3.34
N PRO A 329 26.55 55.42 -4.61
CA PRO A 329 26.59 56.42 -5.68
C PRO A 329 25.61 57.57 -5.42
N ASP A 330 25.90 58.73 -5.99
CA ASP A 330 24.93 59.83 -6.06
C ASP A 330 23.74 59.43 -6.95
N GLY A 331 22.54 59.84 -6.56
CA GLY A 331 21.35 59.62 -7.38
C GLY A 331 21.40 60.48 -8.64
N THR A 332 21.30 59.84 -9.80
CA THR A 332 21.20 60.50 -11.11
C THR A 332 19.96 60.01 -11.85
N LEU A 333 19.65 60.59 -13.02
CA LEU A 333 18.52 60.13 -13.85
C LEU A 333 18.66 58.67 -14.32
N THR A 334 19.87 58.11 -14.29
CA THR A 334 20.18 56.77 -14.78
C THR A 334 20.76 55.84 -13.70
N GLN A 335 20.99 56.34 -12.49
CA GLN A 335 21.62 55.58 -11.41
C GLN A 335 20.90 55.81 -10.08
N LYS A 336 20.47 54.72 -9.44
CA LYS A 336 19.93 54.77 -8.07
C LYS A 336 21.04 55.13 -7.10
N GLY A 337 20.75 56.07 -6.18
CA GLY A 337 21.71 56.61 -5.25
C GLY A 337 21.06 57.52 -4.21
N ILE A 338 21.88 58.22 -3.42
CA ILE A 338 21.43 59.24 -2.47
C ILE A 338 21.55 60.63 -3.08
N VAL A 339 20.64 61.55 -2.75
CA VAL A 339 20.65 62.94 -3.26
C VAL A 339 20.48 63.91 -2.10
N LYS A 340 21.33 64.94 -2.04
CA LYS A 340 21.24 65.99 -1.03
C LYS A 340 20.12 66.97 -1.41
N LEU A 341 19.26 67.30 -0.46
CA LEU A 341 18.15 68.24 -0.69
C LEU A 341 18.59 69.68 -0.43
N ASN A 342 18.15 70.62 -1.27
CA ASN A 342 18.38 72.05 -1.11
C ASN A 342 17.04 72.82 -1.12
N SER A 343 16.95 73.90 -0.33
CA SER A 343 15.74 74.73 -0.23
C SER A 343 15.87 76.10 -0.89
N ALA A 344 16.90 76.32 -1.71
CA ALA A 344 17.14 77.60 -2.37
C ALA A 344 16.27 77.73 -3.64
N THR A 345 15.69 78.90 -3.86
CA THR A 345 14.84 79.16 -5.06
C THR A 345 15.64 79.58 -6.29
N ASP A 346 16.94 79.74 -6.13
CA ASP A 346 17.92 80.26 -7.09
C ASP A 346 19.15 79.34 -7.23
N SER A 347 19.06 78.11 -6.70
CA SER A 347 20.16 77.14 -6.80
C SER A 347 20.47 76.80 -8.25
N THR A 348 21.75 76.80 -8.59
CA THR A 348 22.27 76.33 -9.88
C THR A 348 22.87 74.92 -9.78
N SER A 349 22.77 74.28 -8.61
CA SER A 349 23.34 72.95 -8.37
C SER A 349 22.70 71.88 -9.25
N THR A 350 23.53 71.10 -9.93
CA THR A 350 23.10 69.92 -10.70
C THR A 350 23.18 68.61 -9.91
N THR A 351 23.62 68.68 -8.64
CA THR A 351 23.87 67.50 -7.78
C THR A 351 22.98 67.50 -6.53
N GLU A 352 22.13 68.51 -6.35
CA GLU A 352 21.18 68.62 -5.25
C GLU A 352 19.76 68.71 -5.77
N ALA A 353 18.80 68.05 -5.11
CA ALA A 353 17.38 68.14 -5.48
C ALA A 353 16.68 69.25 -4.69
N ALA A 354 15.79 69.99 -5.36
CA ALA A 354 14.99 71.02 -4.70
C ALA A 354 13.98 70.38 -3.71
N THR A 355 13.83 70.99 -2.53
CA THR A 355 12.77 70.61 -1.59
C THR A 355 11.40 71.08 -2.09
N PRO A 356 10.31 70.42 -1.66
CA PRO A 356 8.95 70.90 -1.95
C PRO A 356 8.73 72.38 -1.56
N SER A 357 9.37 72.84 -0.49
CA SER A 357 9.34 74.26 -0.08
C SER A 357 10.03 75.19 -1.07
N ALA A 358 11.17 74.80 -1.66
CA ALA A 358 11.82 75.60 -2.70
C ALA A 358 10.97 75.70 -3.97
N VAL A 359 10.37 74.57 -4.39
CA VAL A 359 9.48 74.54 -5.55
C VAL A 359 8.25 75.43 -5.31
N LYS A 360 7.63 75.32 -4.13
CA LYS A 360 6.49 76.15 -3.73
C LYS A 360 6.86 77.64 -3.70
N ALA A 361 8.00 78.00 -3.11
CA ALA A 361 8.46 79.38 -3.03
C ALA A 361 8.80 79.97 -4.42
N ALA A 362 9.38 79.19 -5.33
CA ALA A 362 9.62 79.61 -6.71
C ALA A 362 8.29 79.82 -7.47
N TYR A 363 7.32 78.94 -7.28
CA TYR A 363 5.98 79.06 -7.87
C TYR A 363 5.24 80.30 -7.34
N ASP A 364 5.26 80.54 -6.03
CA ASP A 364 4.62 81.72 -5.43
C ASP A 364 5.26 83.02 -5.93
N LYS A 365 6.60 83.08 -6.05
CA LYS A 365 7.31 84.22 -6.65
C LYS A 365 6.91 84.46 -8.11
N ALA A 366 6.76 83.39 -8.90
CA ALA A 366 6.31 83.49 -10.30
C ALA A 366 4.85 83.96 -10.39
N SER A 367 3.97 83.43 -9.54
CA SER A 367 2.55 83.80 -9.48
C SER A 367 2.35 85.27 -9.08
N ALA A 368 3.11 85.76 -8.10
CA ALA A 368 3.07 87.16 -7.68
C ALA A 368 3.57 88.15 -8.75
N ALA A 369 4.33 87.69 -9.75
CA ALA A 369 4.86 88.52 -10.83
C ALA A 369 3.92 88.64 -12.06
N ALA A 370 2.76 87.95 -12.08
CA ALA A 370 1.81 87.98 -13.21
C ALA A 370 0.66 89.01 -13.01
N PRO A 371 0.34 89.88 -13.99
CA PRO A 371 -0.75 90.87 -13.88
C PRO A 371 -2.17 90.26 -14.04
N ALA A 372 -3.17 90.84 -13.36
CA ALA A 372 -4.33 90.13 -12.83
C ALA A 372 -5.65 90.06 -13.66
N ASN A 373 -5.76 90.46 -14.94
CA ASN A 373 -7.04 90.37 -15.68
C ASN A 373 -6.86 90.19 -17.19
N HIS A 374 -7.21 89.02 -17.72
CA HIS A 374 -7.28 88.73 -19.16
C HIS A 374 -8.73 88.48 -19.62
N SER A 375 -9.48 89.55 -19.92
CA SER A 375 -10.67 89.46 -20.79
C SER A 375 -10.91 90.79 -21.53
N HIS A 376 -10.55 90.84 -22.82
CA HIS A 376 -10.65 92.01 -23.69
C HIS A 376 -12.03 92.10 -24.38
N TYR A 377 -13.08 92.43 -23.61
CA TYR A 377 -14.38 92.74 -24.19
C TYR A 377 -15.14 93.82 -23.42
N GLN A 378 -16.06 94.50 -24.12
CA GLN A 378 -17.02 95.44 -23.56
C GLN A 378 -18.45 95.05 -24.01
N PHE A 379 -19.39 95.07 -23.08
CA PHE A 379 -20.77 94.61 -23.30
C PHE A 379 -21.76 95.77 -23.12
N PHE A 380 -22.52 96.08 -24.16
CA PHE A 380 -23.49 97.17 -24.20
C PHE A 380 -24.93 96.62 -24.22
N THR A 381 -25.72 97.01 -23.22
CA THR A 381 -27.16 96.68 -23.10
C THR A 381 -28.07 97.91 -23.25
N ALA A 382 -27.45 99.07 -23.50
CA ALA A 382 -28.08 100.34 -23.84
C ALA A 382 -27.14 101.10 -24.78
N ASN A 383 -27.67 102.13 -25.46
CA ASN A 383 -26.87 102.94 -26.36
C ASN A 383 -25.64 103.53 -25.64
N GLY A 384 -24.50 103.51 -26.33
CA GLY A 384 -23.24 103.94 -25.75
C GLY A 384 -22.21 104.34 -26.79
N THR A 385 -20.98 104.54 -26.35
CA THR A 385 -19.85 104.80 -27.24
C THR A 385 -18.72 103.87 -26.89
N PHE A 386 -18.23 103.12 -27.86
CA PHE A 386 -17.03 102.29 -27.75
C PHE A 386 -15.82 103.11 -28.17
N THR A 387 -14.81 103.18 -27.30
CA THR A 387 -13.51 103.78 -27.63
C THR A 387 -12.51 102.66 -27.88
N VAL A 388 -11.94 102.62 -29.09
CA VAL A 388 -11.03 101.56 -29.50
C VAL A 388 -9.71 101.69 -28.75
N PRO A 389 -9.23 100.62 -28.08
CA PRO A 389 -7.92 100.64 -27.42
C PRO A 389 -6.75 100.80 -28.41
N ASP A 390 -5.62 101.31 -27.92
CA ASP A 390 -4.44 101.51 -28.74
C ASP A 390 -3.98 100.20 -29.39
N GLY A 391 -3.61 100.26 -30.67
CA GLY A 391 -3.15 99.10 -31.45
C GLY A 391 -4.24 98.19 -32.03
N VAL A 392 -5.52 98.39 -31.68
CA VAL A 392 -6.62 97.56 -32.18
C VAL A 392 -7.17 98.11 -33.51
N THR A 393 -7.04 97.35 -34.59
CA THR A 393 -7.52 97.73 -35.94
C THR A 393 -8.77 96.97 -36.39
N GLN A 394 -9.17 95.94 -35.66
CA GLN A 394 -10.38 95.15 -35.91
C GLN A 394 -10.97 94.70 -34.59
N VAL A 395 -12.30 94.60 -34.52
CA VAL A 395 -13.01 94.07 -33.34
C VAL A 395 -14.00 93.01 -33.76
N PHE A 396 -14.16 92.01 -32.91
CA PHE A 396 -15.20 91.01 -33.05
C PHE A 396 -16.47 91.49 -32.36
N VAL A 397 -17.55 91.63 -33.14
CA VAL A 397 -18.80 92.21 -32.68
C VAL A 397 -19.89 91.15 -32.77
N GLU A 398 -20.48 90.84 -31.63
CA GLU A 398 -21.66 89.97 -31.51
C GLU A 398 -22.84 90.82 -31.03
N MET A 399 -23.92 90.83 -31.80
CA MET A 399 -25.08 91.68 -31.53
C MET A 399 -26.37 90.92 -31.75
N LEU A 400 -27.41 91.33 -31.04
CA LEU A 400 -28.77 90.86 -31.20
C LEU A 400 -29.69 92.07 -31.28
N GLY A 401 -30.64 92.10 -32.23
CA GLY A 401 -31.68 93.12 -32.30
C GLY A 401 -32.68 93.03 -31.14
N GLY A 402 -33.45 94.08 -30.89
CA GLY A 402 -34.55 94.02 -29.92
C GLY A 402 -35.65 93.08 -30.41
N GLY A 403 -36.31 92.35 -29.51
CA GLY A 403 -37.45 91.49 -29.90
C GLY A 403 -38.71 92.31 -30.15
N GLY A 404 -39.60 91.84 -31.03
CA GLY A 404 -40.86 92.52 -31.32
C GLY A 404 -41.86 92.43 -30.17
N GLY A 405 -42.76 93.40 -30.05
CA GLY A 405 -43.86 93.33 -29.08
C GLY A 405 -44.93 92.34 -29.50
N GLY A 406 -45.61 91.68 -28.56
CA GLY A 406 -46.75 90.80 -28.90
C GLY A 406 -47.98 91.58 -29.31
N GLY A 407 -48.87 91.01 -30.11
CA GLY A 407 -50.13 91.64 -30.52
C GLY A 407 -51.16 91.68 -29.38
N GLY A 408 -52.05 92.66 -29.41
CA GLY A 408 -53.19 92.71 -28.49
C GLY A 408 -54.28 91.70 -28.88
N GLY A 409 -55.06 91.21 -27.92
CA GLY A 409 -56.18 90.32 -28.18
C GLY A 409 -57.42 91.02 -28.73
N ALA A 410 -58.23 90.28 -29.48
CA ALA A 410 -59.52 90.74 -30.02
C ALA A 410 -60.66 90.60 -29.02
N VAL A 411 -61.79 91.28 -29.28
CA VAL A 411 -63.02 91.15 -28.48
C VAL A 411 -64.29 91.11 -29.35
N THR A 412 -65.24 90.26 -28.98
CA THR A 412 -66.58 90.09 -29.59
C THR A 412 -67.70 90.36 -28.58
N ASP A 413 -68.91 90.66 -29.04
CA ASP A 413 -70.08 90.77 -28.16
C ASP A 413 -70.72 89.39 -27.81
N GLY A 414 -71.26 89.31 -26.58
CA GLY A 414 -72.17 88.26 -26.11
C GLY A 414 -71.77 86.79 -26.22
N GLY A 415 -70.81 86.30 -25.41
CA GLY A 415 -70.60 84.86 -25.17
C GLY A 415 -70.20 84.00 -26.38
N PHE A 416 -70.12 84.57 -27.58
CA PHE A 416 -69.76 83.89 -28.81
C PHE A 416 -68.24 83.69 -28.89
N ALA A 417 -67.83 82.42 -28.85
CA ALA A 417 -66.45 81.97 -28.77
C ALA A 417 -65.71 82.02 -30.13
N GLY A 418 -65.62 83.21 -30.75
CA GLY A 418 -64.95 83.42 -32.06
C GLY A 418 -63.72 84.33 -32.07
N ALA A 419 -63.39 84.98 -30.94
CA ALA A 419 -62.23 85.86 -30.83
C ALA A 419 -60.93 85.09 -30.50
N SER A 420 -59.84 85.47 -31.14
CA SER A 420 -58.49 84.96 -30.86
C SER A 420 -57.63 85.98 -30.09
N GLY A 421 -56.65 85.47 -29.35
CA GLY A 421 -55.60 86.29 -28.74
C GLY A 421 -54.62 86.80 -29.80
N GLY A 422 -53.81 87.77 -29.43
CA GLY A 422 -52.74 88.27 -30.29
C GLY A 422 -51.63 87.23 -30.46
N SER A 423 -50.88 87.34 -31.55
CA SER A 423 -49.67 86.56 -31.77
C SER A 423 -48.51 87.10 -30.93
N GLY A 424 -47.55 86.25 -30.57
CA GLY A 424 -46.31 86.71 -29.96
C GLY A 424 -45.46 87.49 -30.96
N GLY A 425 -44.63 88.39 -30.46
CA GLY A 425 -43.58 89.02 -31.25
C GLY A 425 -42.46 88.02 -31.55
N THR A 426 -41.76 88.26 -32.65
CA THR A 426 -40.59 87.45 -33.04
C THR A 426 -39.32 87.96 -32.35
N CYS A 427 -38.31 87.12 -32.26
CA CYS A 427 -37.02 87.52 -31.69
C CYS A 427 -36.20 88.37 -32.68
N GLY A 428 -35.33 89.22 -32.16
CA GLY A 428 -34.32 89.90 -32.97
C GLY A 428 -33.34 88.90 -33.56
N SER A 429 -32.75 89.25 -34.70
CA SER A 429 -31.74 88.43 -35.37
C SER A 429 -30.36 88.66 -34.78
N THR A 430 -29.58 87.59 -34.61
CA THR A 430 -28.17 87.69 -34.20
C THR A 430 -27.29 88.05 -35.40
N ASN A 431 -26.33 88.94 -35.19
CA ASN A 431 -25.26 89.21 -36.15
C ASN A 431 -23.91 89.15 -35.45
N ILE A 432 -23.02 88.32 -35.99
CA ILE A 432 -21.64 88.17 -35.54
C ILE A 432 -20.74 88.56 -36.70
N SER A 433 -19.96 89.62 -36.54
CA SER A 433 -19.13 90.17 -37.60
C SER A 433 -17.80 90.71 -37.05
N ILE A 434 -16.76 90.66 -37.89
CA ILE A 434 -15.51 91.36 -37.62
C ILE A 434 -15.60 92.74 -38.27
N VAL A 435 -15.42 93.79 -37.47
CA VAL A 435 -15.56 95.19 -37.92
C VAL A 435 -14.20 95.88 -37.88
N PRO A 436 -13.73 96.47 -39.00
CA PRO A 436 -12.53 97.28 -38.98
C PRO A 436 -12.78 98.58 -38.20
N VAL A 437 -11.85 98.93 -37.33
CA VAL A 437 -11.90 100.14 -36.50
C VAL A 437 -10.54 100.83 -36.48
N THR A 438 -10.52 102.11 -36.15
CA THR A 438 -9.28 102.87 -36.01
C THR A 438 -8.89 102.95 -34.52
N PRO A 439 -7.64 102.62 -34.13
CA PRO A 439 -7.16 102.79 -32.76
C PRO A 439 -7.46 104.19 -32.21
N GLY A 440 -7.95 104.29 -30.97
CA GLY A 440 -8.39 105.54 -30.33
C GLY A 440 -9.71 106.12 -30.86
N GLY A 441 -10.27 105.56 -31.93
CA GLY A 441 -11.55 105.99 -32.52
C GLY A 441 -12.74 105.76 -31.60
N LYS A 442 -13.74 106.64 -31.67
CA LYS A 442 -14.98 106.55 -30.88
C LYS A 442 -16.15 106.21 -31.79
N TYR A 443 -16.80 105.07 -31.54
CA TYR A 443 -17.90 104.55 -32.35
C TYR A 443 -19.17 104.48 -31.52
N ALA A 444 -20.27 104.99 -32.06
CA ALA A 444 -21.58 104.85 -31.44
C ALA A 444 -22.02 103.38 -31.48
N VAL A 445 -22.53 102.91 -30.34
CA VAL A 445 -23.14 101.59 -30.19
C VAL A 445 -24.63 101.83 -29.98
N ILE A 446 -25.45 101.33 -30.89
CA ILE A 446 -26.92 101.39 -30.79
C ILE A 446 -27.39 100.00 -30.40
N VAL A 447 -28.13 99.92 -29.29
CA VAL A 447 -28.77 98.70 -28.84
C VAL A 447 -30.25 98.80 -29.18
N GLY A 448 -30.73 97.83 -29.95
CA GLY A 448 -32.12 97.75 -30.38
C GLY A 448 -33.06 97.65 -29.20
N ALA A 449 -34.00 98.59 -29.08
CA ALA A 449 -35.01 98.55 -28.02
C ALA A 449 -36.02 97.43 -28.28
N GLY A 450 -36.56 96.82 -27.23
CA GLY A 450 -37.66 95.89 -27.35
C GLY A 450 -38.93 96.57 -27.87
N GLY A 451 -39.63 95.90 -28.77
CA GLY A 451 -40.88 96.36 -29.36
C GLY A 451 -42.00 96.45 -28.31
N VAL A 452 -42.83 97.49 -28.42
CA VAL A 452 -43.97 97.69 -27.51
C VAL A 452 -45.11 96.75 -27.90
N GLY A 453 -45.74 96.11 -26.91
CA GLY A 453 -46.90 95.25 -27.16
C GLY A 453 -48.11 96.01 -27.71
N GLY A 454 -48.87 95.34 -28.57
CA GLY A 454 -50.05 95.85 -29.23
C GLY A 454 -51.19 96.10 -28.23
N VAL A 455 -51.92 97.19 -28.44
CA VAL A 455 -53.05 97.56 -27.58
C VAL A 455 -54.22 96.60 -27.80
N ALA A 456 -54.89 96.24 -26.70
CA ALA A 456 -56.12 95.44 -26.73
C ALA A 456 -57.24 96.13 -27.53
N ALA A 457 -58.07 95.32 -28.19
CA ALA A 457 -59.36 95.79 -28.70
C ALA A 457 -60.34 96.05 -27.56
N SER A 458 -61.16 97.10 -27.63
CA SER A 458 -62.28 97.34 -26.72
C SER A 458 -63.57 97.55 -27.49
N GLN A 459 -64.68 97.01 -26.98
CA GLN A 459 -66.02 97.19 -27.57
C GLN A 459 -67.11 97.31 -26.51
N SER A 460 -68.17 98.03 -26.87
CA SER A 460 -69.42 98.16 -26.12
C SER A 460 -70.59 98.18 -27.11
N SER A 461 -71.50 97.21 -27.03
CA SER A 461 -72.68 97.12 -27.91
C SER A 461 -73.95 96.81 -27.12
N THR A 462 -75.10 97.25 -27.65
CA THR A 462 -76.43 96.99 -27.09
C THR A 462 -77.31 96.31 -28.15
N ALA A 463 -77.70 95.06 -27.92
CA ALA A 463 -78.57 94.27 -28.79
C ALA A 463 -80.06 94.44 -28.40
N PRO A 464 -81.03 94.31 -29.32
CA PRO A 464 -82.46 94.22 -28.99
C PRO A 464 -82.81 92.86 -28.36
N SER A 465 -83.84 92.83 -27.52
CA SER A 465 -84.20 91.66 -26.70
C SER A 465 -84.61 90.48 -27.56
N GLY A 466 -83.92 89.35 -27.39
CA GLY A 466 -84.36 88.05 -27.89
C GLY A 466 -83.68 87.51 -29.15
N ILE A 467 -82.67 88.19 -29.72
CA ILE A 467 -81.89 87.67 -30.86
C ILE A 467 -80.39 87.71 -30.54
N HIS A 468 -79.80 86.53 -30.29
CA HIS A 468 -78.37 86.31 -30.12
C HIS A 468 -77.71 86.10 -31.51
N THR A 469 -77.66 87.15 -32.33
CA THR A 469 -76.84 87.16 -33.56
C THR A 469 -75.68 88.11 -33.33
N LEU A 470 -74.43 87.65 -33.50
CA LEU A 470 -73.21 88.45 -33.32
C LEU A 470 -73.32 89.80 -34.04
N VAL A 471 -73.27 90.91 -33.31
CA VAL A 471 -73.59 92.23 -33.89
C VAL A 471 -72.32 92.99 -34.29
N THR A 472 -71.21 92.91 -33.54
CA THR A 472 -69.96 93.64 -33.87
C THR A 472 -68.69 92.97 -33.34
N SER A 473 -67.53 93.18 -34.00
CA SER A 473 -66.27 92.50 -33.71
C SER A 473 -65.05 93.40 -34.01
N THR A 474 -64.12 93.60 -33.07
CA THR A 474 -62.91 94.45 -33.25
C THR A 474 -61.62 93.65 -33.01
N PRO A 475 -60.70 93.59 -34.01
CA PRO A 475 -59.41 92.93 -33.85
C PRO A 475 -58.46 93.74 -32.97
N GLY A 476 -57.52 93.07 -32.31
CA GLY A 476 -56.48 93.73 -31.54
C GLY A 476 -55.44 94.43 -32.43
N SER A 477 -54.69 95.38 -31.87
CA SER A 477 -53.59 96.02 -32.62
C SER A 477 -52.37 95.10 -32.68
N PRO A 478 -51.62 95.06 -33.80
CA PRO A 478 -50.31 94.43 -33.83
C PRO A 478 -49.34 95.07 -32.81
N GLY A 479 -48.38 94.29 -32.32
CA GLY A 479 -47.24 94.82 -31.60
C GLY A 479 -46.30 95.60 -32.51
N ILE A 480 -45.48 96.45 -31.92
CA ILE A 480 -44.44 97.20 -32.64
C ILE A 480 -43.19 96.34 -32.78
N ASP A 481 -42.52 96.44 -33.93
CA ASP A 481 -41.24 95.78 -34.17
C ASP A 481 -40.18 96.24 -33.15
N GLY A 482 -39.27 95.34 -32.81
CA GLY A 482 -38.07 95.69 -32.04
C GLY A 482 -37.13 96.56 -32.87
N GLY A 483 -36.33 97.36 -32.18
CA GLY A 483 -35.28 98.16 -32.81
C GLY A 483 -34.09 97.33 -33.25
N ASP A 484 -33.37 97.83 -34.24
CA ASP A 484 -32.12 97.26 -34.71
C ASP A 484 -30.97 97.58 -33.73
N SER A 485 -30.09 96.61 -33.47
CA SER A 485 -28.79 96.86 -32.84
C SER A 485 -27.75 97.14 -33.92
N ILE A 486 -27.00 98.24 -33.78
CA ILE A 486 -26.10 98.74 -34.83
C ILE A 486 -24.76 99.10 -34.22
N PHE A 487 -23.70 98.64 -34.87
CA PHE A 487 -22.33 99.08 -34.62
C PHE A 487 -21.60 99.27 -35.94
N VAL A 488 -21.14 100.50 -36.18
CA VAL A 488 -20.54 100.93 -37.46
C VAL A 488 -21.50 100.66 -38.64
N ASN A 489 -21.19 99.67 -39.49
CA ASN A 489 -21.97 99.29 -40.66
C ASN A 489 -22.64 97.92 -40.50
N VAL A 490 -22.55 97.30 -39.32
CA VAL A 490 -23.16 96.01 -39.02
C VAL A 490 -24.47 96.24 -38.28
N THR A 491 -25.52 95.56 -38.73
CA THR A 491 -26.87 95.66 -38.16
C THR A 491 -27.39 94.27 -37.82
N ALA A 492 -27.86 94.13 -36.59
CA ALA A 492 -28.67 93.01 -36.12
C ALA A 492 -30.13 93.47 -36.08
N LYS A 493 -30.97 92.87 -36.92
CA LYS A 493 -32.35 93.33 -37.13
C LYS A 493 -33.23 93.04 -35.93
N GLY A 494 -34.08 94.01 -35.58
CA GLY A 494 -35.12 93.80 -34.58
C GLY A 494 -36.18 92.82 -35.07
N GLY A 495 -36.81 92.12 -34.13
CA GLY A 495 -37.89 91.17 -34.41
C GLY A 495 -39.18 91.89 -34.76
N SER A 496 -39.97 91.33 -35.68
CA SER A 496 -41.30 91.84 -36.01
C SER A 496 -42.29 91.69 -34.86
N GLY A 497 -43.14 92.68 -34.69
CA GLY A 497 -44.25 92.66 -33.74
C GLY A 497 -45.31 91.64 -34.12
N GLY A 498 -45.89 90.99 -33.11
CA GLY A 498 -46.92 89.99 -33.29
C GLY A 498 -48.21 90.62 -33.83
N ALA A 499 -48.88 89.94 -34.76
CA ALA A 499 -50.18 90.37 -35.27
C ALA A 499 -51.22 90.41 -34.13
N GLY A 500 -52.12 91.40 -34.17
CA GLY A 500 -53.23 91.45 -33.24
C GLY A 500 -54.22 90.30 -33.46
N GLY A 501 -55.01 89.97 -32.44
CA GLY A 501 -56.01 88.91 -32.51
C GLY A 501 -57.03 89.20 -33.61
N VAL A 502 -57.46 88.14 -34.30
CA VAL A 502 -58.48 88.18 -35.36
C VAL A 502 -59.77 87.48 -34.90
N ILE A 503 -60.85 87.67 -35.65
CA ILE A 503 -62.18 87.13 -35.33
C ILE A 503 -62.65 86.26 -36.50
N SER A 504 -63.09 85.04 -36.22
CA SER A 504 -63.60 84.10 -37.22
C SER A 504 -65.06 83.73 -36.93
N THR A 505 -65.95 83.89 -37.91
CA THR A 505 -67.39 83.57 -37.79
C THR A 505 -67.63 82.07 -37.91
N VAL A 506 -67.84 81.36 -36.79
CA VAL A 506 -68.14 79.91 -36.81
C VAL A 506 -69.33 79.55 -35.89
N SER A 507 -70.19 78.68 -36.43
CA SER A 507 -71.55 78.30 -36.00
C SER A 507 -71.71 77.70 -34.59
N VAL A 508 -72.93 77.84 -34.07
CA VAL A 508 -73.41 77.83 -32.66
C VAL A 508 -73.22 76.54 -31.83
N ILE A 509 -72.59 75.48 -32.35
CA ILE A 509 -72.68 74.16 -31.72
C ILE A 509 -71.36 73.69 -31.08
N ASN A 510 -70.22 74.32 -31.40
CA ASN A 510 -68.95 74.03 -30.72
C ASN A 510 -68.31 75.33 -30.21
N PRO A 511 -68.09 75.51 -28.90
CA PRO A 511 -67.24 76.60 -28.42
C PRO A 511 -65.82 76.37 -28.96
N ALA A 512 -65.35 77.29 -29.81
CA ALA A 512 -63.98 77.21 -30.33
C ALA A 512 -62.97 77.35 -29.18
N PRO A 513 -61.87 76.58 -29.20
CA PRO A 513 -60.89 76.57 -28.12
C PRO A 513 -60.35 77.97 -27.84
N SER A 514 -60.17 78.24 -26.55
CA SER A 514 -59.81 79.53 -25.96
C SER A 514 -58.71 80.26 -26.72
N GLY A 515 -59.03 81.47 -27.19
CA GLY A 515 -58.13 82.41 -27.87
C GLY A 515 -57.14 83.04 -26.90
N ASN A 516 -56.27 82.21 -26.33
CA ASN A 516 -55.09 82.66 -25.61
C ASN A 516 -54.17 83.38 -26.59
N GLY A 517 -53.40 84.34 -26.09
CA GLY A 517 -52.31 84.91 -26.87
C GLY A 517 -51.22 83.87 -27.09
N ALA A 518 -50.50 83.98 -28.20
CA ALA A 518 -49.34 83.12 -28.44
C ALA A 518 -48.13 83.62 -27.65
N ALA A 519 -47.25 82.71 -27.24
CA ALA A 519 -45.98 83.09 -26.65
C ALA A 519 -45.11 83.83 -27.66
N GLY A 520 -44.36 84.82 -27.20
CA GLY A 520 -43.31 85.45 -27.99
C GLY A 520 -42.16 84.49 -28.20
N GLU A 521 -41.40 84.70 -29.27
CA GLU A 521 -40.28 83.84 -29.60
C GLU A 521 -39.10 84.05 -28.63
N ASN A 522 -38.49 82.95 -28.21
CA ASN A 522 -37.21 82.97 -27.51
C ASN A 522 -36.10 83.40 -28.48
N SER A 523 -35.14 84.16 -27.98
CA SER A 523 -33.85 84.32 -28.65
C SER A 523 -32.84 83.35 -28.03
N SER A 524 -31.64 83.26 -28.60
CA SER A 524 -30.53 82.52 -27.98
C SER A 524 -30.11 83.09 -26.60
N TYR A 525 -30.54 84.30 -26.26
CA TYR A 525 -30.09 85.08 -25.10
C TYR A 525 -31.26 85.59 -24.24
N GLY A 526 -32.48 85.14 -24.50
CA GLY A 526 -33.67 85.63 -23.83
C GLY A 526 -34.88 84.73 -24.03
N THR A 527 -35.75 84.75 -23.04
CA THR A 527 -37.02 84.00 -23.08
C THR A 527 -38.13 84.92 -23.56
N GLY A 528 -38.83 84.50 -24.60
CA GLY A 528 -40.01 85.18 -25.11
C GLY A 528 -41.10 85.24 -24.06
N GLY A 529 -41.91 86.29 -24.14
CA GLY A 529 -42.99 86.52 -23.20
C GLY A 529 -44.07 85.45 -23.30
N SER A 530 -44.61 85.01 -22.17
CA SER A 530 -45.71 84.03 -22.17
C SER A 530 -46.96 84.61 -22.85
N GLY A 531 -47.63 83.82 -23.67
CA GLY A 531 -48.93 84.19 -24.22
C GLY A 531 -49.97 84.35 -23.11
N GLY A 532 -50.77 85.41 -23.18
CA GLY A 532 -51.79 85.68 -22.18
C GLY A 532 -52.91 84.64 -22.20
N SER A 533 -53.42 84.26 -21.03
CA SER A 533 -54.61 83.39 -20.90
C SER A 533 -55.61 84.08 -19.99
N ASN A 534 -56.53 84.85 -20.58
CA ASN A 534 -57.33 85.87 -19.90
C ASN A 534 -56.47 86.92 -19.15
N THR A 535 -55.27 87.21 -19.67
CA THR A 535 -54.33 88.20 -19.13
C THR A 535 -53.61 88.90 -20.28
N ASP A 536 -52.93 89.99 -19.94
CA ASP A 536 -51.92 90.62 -20.80
C ASP A 536 -50.87 89.60 -21.22
N GLY A 537 -50.31 89.82 -22.40
CA GLY A 537 -49.13 89.09 -22.84
C GLY A 537 -47.95 89.39 -21.93
N GLY A 538 -47.19 88.36 -21.59
CA GLY A 538 -45.99 88.50 -20.76
C GLY A 538 -44.92 89.32 -21.49
N ASN A 539 -44.17 90.14 -20.75
CA ASN A 539 -42.97 90.78 -21.28
C ASN A 539 -41.86 89.74 -21.45
N ALA A 540 -41.04 89.91 -22.49
CA ALA A 540 -39.87 89.07 -22.70
C ALA A 540 -38.76 89.35 -21.67
N GLY A 541 -37.98 88.31 -21.36
CA GLY A 541 -36.80 88.38 -20.49
C GLY A 541 -35.49 88.20 -21.28
N GLY A 542 -34.37 88.58 -20.66
CA GLY A 542 -33.05 88.51 -21.30
C GLY A 542 -32.91 89.52 -22.45
N TYR A 543 -32.31 89.11 -23.57
CA TYR A 543 -32.06 90.00 -24.71
C TYR A 543 -32.74 89.54 -26.00
N GLY A 544 -33.29 90.49 -26.74
CA GLY A 544 -33.82 90.33 -28.10
C GLY A 544 -34.96 89.32 -28.28
N ALA A 545 -35.63 88.88 -27.22
CA ALA A 545 -36.74 87.95 -27.27
C ALA A 545 -38.07 88.69 -27.44
N GLY A 546 -39.03 88.07 -28.14
CA GLY A 546 -40.31 88.69 -28.49
C GLY A 546 -41.32 88.68 -27.34
N GLY A 547 -42.18 89.68 -27.26
CA GLY A 547 -43.24 89.78 -26.24
C GLY A 547 -44.39 88.82 -26.52
N GLY A 548 -45.07 88.34 -25.47
CA GLY A 548 -46.24 87.46 -25.62
C GLY A 548 -47.45 88.21 -26.16
N GLY A 549 -48.30 87.56 -26.93
CA GLY A 549 -49.58 88.12 -27.35
C GLY A 549 -50.58 88.17 -26.19
N GLY A 550 -51.47 89.16 -26.19
CA GLY A 550 -52.52 89.28 -25.20
C GLY A 550 -53.69 88.34 -25.47
N ALA A 551 -54.36 87.85 -24.43
CA ALA A 551 -55.54 87.00 -24.59
C ALA A 551 -56.71 87.77 -25.21
N ARG A 552 -57.66 87.04 -25.81
CA ARG A 552 -58.96 87.61 -26.18
C ARG A 552 -59.68 88.23 -24.98
N GLY A 553 -60.56 89.19 -25.26
CA GLY A 553 -61.35 89.86 -24.23
C GLY A 553 -62.43 88.99 -23.64
N LYS A 554 -62.72 89.19 -22.35
CA LYS A 554 -63.89 88.61 -21.69
C LYS A 554 -65.02 89.62 -21.76
N THR A 555 -66.09 89.26 -22.46
CA THR A 555 -67.30 90.08 -22.53
C THR A 555 -68.13 89.85 -21.27
N THR A 556 -68.45 90.92 -20.54
CA THR A 556 -69.31 90.89 -19.36
C THR A 556 -70.57 91.70 -19.61
N GLY A 557 -71.71 91.11 -19.32
CA GLY A 557 -73.03 91.72 -19.49
C GLY A 557 -74.16 90.72 -19.23
N SER A 558 -75.31 91.24 -18.81
CA SER A 558 -76.59 90.54 -18.71
C SER A 558 -77.64 91.42 -19.37
N ASP A 559 -78.60 90.81 -20.07
CA ASP A 559 -79.67 91.49 -20.78
C ASP A 559 -79.17 92.58 -21.74
N ASN A 560 -78.90 92.15 -22.98
CA ASN A 560 -78.76 93.00 -24.16
C ASN A 560 -77.60 94.01 -24.19
N THR A 561 -76.82 94.21 -23.14
CA THR A 561 -75.70 95.16 -23.14
C THR A 561 -74.40 94.44 -22.85
N TYR A 562 -73.44 94.51 -23.78
CA TYR A 562 -72.17 93.79 -23.72
C TYR A 562 -71.02 94.78 -23.78
N SER A 563 -70.14 94.73 -22.78
CA SER A 563 -68.86 95.43 -22.81
C SER A 563 -67.72 94.46 -22.54
N GLY A 564 -66.63 94.62 -23.27
CA GLY A 564 -65.44 93.79 -23.09
C GLY A 564 -64.22 94.47 -23.69
N SER A 565 -63.07 94.29 -23.03
CA SER A 565 -61.76 94.60 -23.59
C SER A 565 -60.94 93.32 -23.68
N GLY A 566 -60.20 93.20 -24.79
CA GLY A 566 -59.05 92.30 -24.91
C GLY A 566 -57.97 92.63 -23.91
N PHE A 567 -56.91 91.85 -23.96
CA PHE A 567 -55.70 92.12 -23.20
C PHE A 567 -54.57 92.59 -24.14
N PRO A 568 -53.77 93.60 -23.75
CA PRO A 568 -52.64 94.04 -24.54
C PRO A 568 -51.56 92.97 -24.63
N GLY A 569 -50.74 93.04 -25.68
CA GLY A 569 -49.53 92.23 -25.78
C GLY A 569 -48.42 92.73 -24.85
N GLY A 570 -47.47 91.85 -24.58
CA GLY A 570 -46.26 92.16 -23.81
C GLY A 570 -45.18 92.82 -24.66
N LYS A 571 -44.26 93.51 -23.99
CA LYS A 571 -43.08 94.12 -24.63
C LYS A 571 -42.04 93.05 -24.96
N GLY A 572 -41.38 93.19 -26.10
CA GLY A 572 -40.14 92.47 -26.39
C GLY A 572 -38.97 92.99 -25.53
N SER A 573 -37.88 92.24 -25.46
CA SER A 573 -36.69 92.62 -24.71
C SER A 573 -35.67 93.33 -25.60
N ASN A 574 -34.87 94.22 -24.99
CA ASN A 574 -33.82 94.94 -25.70
C ASN A 574 -32.76 93.97 -26.22
N GLY A 575 -32.11 94.31 -27.32
CA GLY A 575 -30.95 93.62 -27.84
C GLY A 575 -29.69 93.83 -26.99
N PHE A 576 -28.54 93.47 -27.55
CA PHE A 576 -27.22 93.84 -26.99
C PHE A 576 -26.19 94.00 -28.10
N VAL A 577 -25.05 94.61 -27.75
CA VAL A 577 -23.83 94.64 -28.57
C VAL A 577 -22.62 94.31 -27.70
N LYS A 578 -21.91 93.23 -28.03
CA LYS A 578 -20.67 92.81 -27.38
C LYS A 578 -19.50 93.02 -28.34
N ILE A 579 -18.48 93.73 -27.90
CA ILE A 579 -17.29 94.04 -28.70
C ILE A 579 -16.09 93.43 -27.99
N SER A 580 -15.33 92.58 -28.69
CA SER A 580 -14.10 91.95 -28.19
C SER A 580 -12.94 92.29 -29.11
N TRP A 581 -11.72 92.43 -28.57
CA TRP A 581 -10.55 92.90 -29.33
C TRP A 581 -9.25 92.22 -28.93
#